data_AF-A0A965V039-F1
#
_entry.id   AF-A0A965V039-F1
#
_cell.length_a   1.000
_cell.length_b   1.000
_cell.length_c   1.000
_cell.angle_alpha   90.00
_cell.angle_beta   90.00
_cell.angle_gamma   90.00
#
_symmetry.space_group_name_H-M   'P 1'
#
loop_
_entity.id
_entity.type
_entity.pdbx_description
1 polymer ?
#
loop_
_entity_poly.entity_id
_entity_poly.type
_entity_poly.pdbx_seq_one_letter_code
_entity_poly.pdbx_strand_id
1 'polypeptide(L)'
;MSSTIMMPNAMDLALKSMMEDAVTQAVSALSEKHGFDLEDALRDLNLNEIKLVRKRGPSAKSEKKGKKASADKPKSKRGTNGYQVFSKEVRAEVKSDLEKAAEEGVKVTPQQLQTELGSRWSALSEEEQAVYKTKATEINSAASSLVASEASSDEDAPKEKAKKEPKEKKSKKPTGYRLFVDSIRPGIKEKMIADGEKVTGPALLSAGAAKWKKLTDAEKAVWNEKAKSDSESEGDSSAE
;
A
#
# COMPACT_ATOMS: atom_id res chain seq x y z
N MET A 1 -28.03 -23.30 -12.68
CA MET A 1 -28.03 -22.76 -11.29
C MET A 1 -27.09 -23.63 -10.47
N SER A 2 -25.88 -23.14 -10.14
CA SER A 2 -24.91 -23.92 -9.35
C SER A 2 -25.13 -23.62 -7.87
N SER A 3 -25.66 -24.59 -7.12
CA SER A 3 -25.86 -24.46 -5.68
C SER A 3 -24.53 -24.59 -4.96
N THR A 4 -23.97 -23.48 -4.49
CA THR A 4 -22.77 -23.50 -3.64
C THR A 4 -23.20 -23.84 -2.20
N ILE A 5 -22.99 -25.10 -1.80
CA ILE A 5 -23.18 -25.53 -0.42
C ILE A 5 -21.97 -25.06 0.39
N MET A 6 -22.16 -24.05 1.25
CA MET A 6 -21.13 -23.65 2.20
C MET A 6 -21.06 -24.68 3.33
N MET A 7 -19.91 -25.35 3.47
CA MET A 7 -19.64 -26.24 4.60
C MET A 7 -19.75 -25.43 5.92
N PRO A 8 -20.61 -25.84 6.86
CA PRO A 8 -20.73 -25.20 8.17
C PRO A 8 -19.42 -25.23 8.94
N ASN A 9 -19.13 -24.18 9.72
CA ASN A 9 -17.95 -24.11 10.57
C ASN A 9 -17.84 -25.30 11.56
N ALA A 10 -18.98 -25.87 11.95
CA ALA A 10 -19.03 -27.06 12.79
C ALA A 10 -18.33 -28.27 12.15
N MET A 11 -18.41 -28.43 10.83
CA MET A 11 -17.70 -29.51 10.13
C MET A 11 -16.19 -29.25 10.08
N ASP A 12 -15.76 -28.00 9.92
CA ASP A 12 -14.34 -27.64 9.97
C ASP A 12 -13.73 -27.94 11.36
N LEU A 13 -14.47 -27.65 12.44
CA LEU A 13 -14.04 -27.96 13.81
C LEU A 13 -14.01 -29.46 14.09
N ALA A 14 -15.02 -30.20 13.64
CA ALA A 14 -15.05 -31.67 13.77
C ALA A 14 -13.88 -32.32 13.02
N LEU A 15 -13.58 -31.85 11.80
CA LEU A 15 -12.44 -32.34 11.03
C LEU A 15 -11.11 -32.08 11.73
N LYS A 16 -10.93 -30.88 12.32
CA LYS A 16 -9.72 -30.58 13.09
C LYS A 16 -9.55 -31.50 14.30
N SER A 17 -10.61 -31.67 15.08
CA SER A 17 -10.61 -32.58 16.24
C SER A 17 -10.27 -34.02 15.82
N MET A 18 -10.89 -34.53 14.75
CA MET A 18 -10.59 -35.87 14.25
C MET A 18 -9.14 -36.02 13.76
N MET A 19 -8.57 -35.00 13.13
CA MET A 19 -7.18 -35.02 12.69
C MET A 19 -6.20 -34.99 13.88
N GLU A 20 -6.52 -34.20 14.91
CA GLU A 20 -5.73 -34.13 16.14
C GLU A 20 -5.73 -35.47 16.90
N ASP A 21 -6.90 -36.09 17.05
CA ASP A 21 -7.04 -37.40 17.68
C ASP A 21 -6.26 -38.47 16.92
N ALA A 22 -6.37 -38.48 15.59
CA ALA A 22 -5.69 -39.46 14.74
C ALA A 22 -4.16 -39.31 14.80
N VAL A 23 -3.64 -38.08 14.79
CA VAL A 23 -2.20 -37.83 14.92
C VAL A 23 -1.70 -38.21 16.31
N THR A 24 -2.46 -37.90 17.37
CA THR A 24 -2.10 -38.27 18.75
C THR A 24 -2.00 -39.78 18.92
N GLN A 25 -2.95 -40.54 18.36
CA GLN A 25 -2.89 -42.00 18.37
C GLN A 25 -1.69 -42.55 17.61
N ALA A 26 -1.35 -41.97 16.45
CA ALA A 26 -0.20 -42.39 15.65
C ALA A 26 1.13 -42.10 16.38
N VAL A 27 1.26 -40.91 16.98
CA VAL A 27 2.45 -40.51 17.75
C VAL A 27 2.61 -41.40 18.99
N SER A 28 1.51 -41.71 19.70
CA SER A 28 1.54 -42.66 20.83
C SER A 28 2.08 -44.02 20.41
N ALA A 29 1.54 -44.61 19.34
CA ALA A 29 1.99 -45.93 18.86
C ALA A 29 3.45 -45.93 18.35
N LEU A 30 3.92 -44.81 17.81
CA LEU A 30 5.32 -44.65 17.40
C LEU A 30 6.25 -44.42 18.60
N SER A 31 5.79 -43.68 19.62
CA SER A 31 6.57 -43.40 20.83
C SER A 31 6.87 -44.69 21.60
N GLU A 32 5.90 -45.60 21.70
CA GLU A 32 6.09 -46.92 22.31
C GLU A 32 7.09 -47.78 21.53
N LYS A 33 7.11 -47.69 20.20
CA LYS A 33 8.00 -48.48 19.34
C LYS A 33 9.43 -47.94 19.28
N HIS A 34 9.59 -46.63 19.34
CA HIS A 34 10.87 -45.96 19.10
C HIS A 34 11.45 -45.28 20.34
N GLY A 35 10.71 -45.22 21.45
CA GLY A 35 11.18 -44.73 22.75
C GLY A 35 11.42 -43.22 22.82
N PHE A 36 10.75 -42.41 22.00
CA PHE A 36 10.82 -40.96 22.09
C PHE A 36 9.72 -40.39 23.01
N ASP A 37 9.94 -39.19 23.55
CA ASP A 37 8.98 -38.56 24.46
C ASP A 37 7.71 -38.08 23.72
N LEU A 38 6.56 -38.52 24.22
CA LEU A 38 5.27 -38.25 23.59
C LEU A 38 4.90 -36.77 23.66
N GLU A 39 5.13 -36.10 24.80
CA GLU A 39 4.75 -34.70 24.98
C GLU A 39 5.61 -33.77 24.11
N ASP A 40 6.91 -34.04 24.03
CA ASP A 40 7.84 -33.28 23.20
C ASP A 40 7.49 -33.40 21.71
N ALA A 41 7.20 -34.61 21.24
CA ALA A 41 6.78 -34.85 19.86
C ALA A 41 5.45 -34.17 19.50
N LEU A 42 4.48 -34.15 20.42
CA LEU A 42 3.21 -33.44 20.21
C LEU A 42 3.38 -31.91 20.20
N ARG A 43 4.30 -31.36 21.01
CA ARG A 43 4.64 -29.93 20.98
C ARG A 43 5.31 -29.55 19.67
N ASP A 44 6.28 -30.33 19.20
CA ASP A 44 6.98 -30.06 17.94
C ASP A 44 6.03 -30.04 16.74
N LEU A 45 5.03 -30.94 16.74
CA LEU A 45 4.05 -31.04 15.67
C LEU A 45 3.03 -29.88 15.62
N ASN A 46 2.92 -29.06 16.68
CA ASN A 46 2.12 -27.83 16.71
C ASN A 46 0.73 -27.96 16.04
N LEU A 47 -0.02 -29.01 16.39
CA LEU A 47 -1.27 -29.40 15.72
C LEU A 47 -2.34 -28.28 15.74
N ASN A 48 -2.26 -27.38 16.72
CA ASN A 48 -3.09 -26.19 16.82
C ASN A 48 -2.94 -25.21 15.63
N GLU A 49 -1.80 -25.23 14.94
CA GLU A 49 -1.52 -24.33 13.82
C GLU A 49 -1.86 -24.92 12.44
N ILE A 50 -2.42 -26.13 12.38
CA ILE A 50 -2.79 -26.77 11.11
C ILE A 50 -3.86 -25.94 10.40
N LYS A 51 -3.42 -25.15 9.42
CA LYS A 51 -4.27 -24.35 8.54
C LYS A 51 -4.86 -25.28 7.49
N LEU A 52 -6.15 -25.63 7.64
CA LEU A 52 -6.91 -26.22 6.54
C LEU A 52 -7.05 -25.19 5.41
N VAL A 53 -6.15 -25.29 4.43
CA VAL A 53 -6.26 -24.54 3.18
C VAL A 53 -7.40 -25.14 2.38
N ARG A 54 -8.59 -24.58 2.56
CA ARG A 54 -9.71 -24.86 1.65
C ARG A 54 -9.29 -24.38 0.26
N LYS A 55 -8.98 -25.30 -0.66
CA LYS A 55 -9.20 -25.06 -2.10
C LYS A 55 -10.70 -24.93 -2.31
N ARG A 56 -11.25 -23.80 -1.86
CA ARG A 56 -12.56 -23.35 -2.30
C ARG A 56 -12.45 -23.35 -3.82
N GLY A 57 -13.25 -24.18 -4.50
CA GLY A 57 -13.51 -23.98 -5.92
C GLY A 57 -13.87 -22.52 -6.17
N PRO A 58 -13.68 -21.99 -7.41
CA PRO A 58 -13.73 -20.56 -7.70
C PRO A 58 -14.87 -19.93 -6.92
N SER A 59 -14.51 -19.18 -5.86
CA SER A 59 -15.51 -18.66 -4.95
C SER A 59 -16.48 -17.88 -5.81
N ALA A 60 -17.76 -18.27 -5.81
CA ALA A 60 -18.81 -17.42 -6.33
C ALA A 60 -18.53 -16.04 -5.75
N LYS A 61 -18.26 -15.08 -6.65
CA LYS A 61 -17.99 -13.67 -6.34
C LYS A 61 -18.85 -13.33 -5.14
N SER A 62 -18.23 -12.91 -4.03
CA SER A 62 -18.97 -12.26 -2.96
C SER A 62 -19.85 -11.22 -3.65
N GLU A 63 -21.17 -11.42 -3.62
CA GLU A 63 -22.11 -10.39 -4.03
C GLU A 63 -21.83 -9.24 -3.09
N LYS A 64 -21.13 -8.28 -3.68
CA LYS A 64 -20.78 -7.02 -3.08
C LYS A 64 -22.10 -6.33 -2.83
N LYS A 65 -22.55 -6.41 -1.58
CA LYS A 65 -23.60 -5.60 -0.98
C LYS A 65 -23.46 -4.16 -1.52
N GLY A 66 -24.39 -3.79 -2.39
CA GLY A 66 -24.66 -2.43 -2.86
C GLY A 66 -23.44 -1.58 -3.27
N LYS A 67 -22.74 -1.93 -4.35
CA LYS A 67 -22.15 -0.87 -5.17
C LYS A 67 -23.26 -0.39 -6.10
N LYS A 68 -23.80 0.81 -5.83
CA LYS A 68 -24.63 1.56 -6.79
C LYS A 68 -24.06 1.32 -8.20
N ALA A 69 -24.92 0.87 -9.11
CA ALA A 69 -24.66 0.89 -10.53
C ALA A 69 -24.42 2.36 -10.94
N SER A 70 -23.18 2.82 -10.83
CA SER A 70 -22.69 3.93 -11.64
C SER A 70 -22.21 3.31 -12.94
N ALA A 71 -22.90 3.66 -14.01
CA ALA A 71 -22.70 3.32 -15.41
C ALA A 71 -21.24 3.01 -15.82
N ASP A 72 -21.14 2.15 -16.84
CA ASP A 72 -20.00 1.85 -17.71
C ASP A 72 -19.03 3.02 -17.95
N LYS A 73 -18.18 3.34 -16.97
CA LYS A 73 -17.07 4.27 -17.16
C LYS A 73 -15.76 3.50 -17.00
N PRO A 74 -14.93 3.39 -18.07
CA PRO A 74 -13.66 2.69 -17.99
C PRO A 74 -12.80 3.33 -16.89
N LYS A 75 -12.30 2.52 -15.96
CA LYS A 75 -11.35 3.00 -14.94
C LYS A 75 -10.12 3.54 -15.68
N SER A 76 -9.88 4.85 -15.58
CA SER A 76 -8.70 5.49 -16.14
C SER A 76 -7.45 4.75 -15.64
N LYS A 77 -6.67 4.15 -16.56
CA LYS A 77 -5.37 3.58 -16.22
C LYS A 77 -4.52 4.68 -15.60
N ARG A 78 -3.85 4.37 -14.49
CA ARG A 78 -2.89 5.32 -13.89
C ARG A 78 -1.77 5.58 -14.91
N GLY A 79 -1.30 6.81 -14.97
CA GLY A 79 -0.19 7.20 -15.84
C GLY A 79 1.07 6.37 -15.59
N THR A 80 1.87 6.21 -16.63
CA THR A 80 3.17 5.53 -16.62
C THR A 80 4.17 6.34 -15.79
N ASN A 81 5.00 5.71 -14.96
CA ASN A 81 6.07 6.37 -14.20
C ASN A 81 7.42 6.30 -14.95
N GLY A 82 8.38 7.18 -14.66
CA GLY A 82 9.72 7.20 -15.27
C GLY A 82 10.43 5.86 -15.21
N TYR A 83 10.39 5.18 -14.06
CA TYR A 83 10.93 3.81 -13.93
C TYR A 83 10.31 2.82 -14.91
N GLN A 84 9.02 2.95 -15.23
CA GLN A 84 8.34 2.07 -16.18
C GLN A 84 8.72 2.38 -17.63
N VAL A 85 9.09 3.63 -17.95
CA VAL A 85 9.63 4.00 -19.26
C VAL A 85 11.04 3.41 -19.40
N PHE A 86 11.90 3.65 -18.42
CA PHE A 86 13.24 3.07 -18.35
C PHE A 86 13.22 1.54 -18.44
N SER A 87 12.39 0.89 -17.62
CA SER A 87 12.24 -0.58 -17.61
C SER A 87 11.68 -1.14 -18.91
N LYS A 88 11.11 -0.34 -19.81
CA LYS A 88 10.69 -0.83 -21.14
C LYS A 88 11.84 -0.77 -22.13
N GLU A 89 12.63 0.30 -22.09
CA GLU A 89 13.79 0.50 -22.96
C GLU A 89 14.92 -0.49 -22.62
N VAL A 90 15.29 -0.58 -21.33
CA VAL A 90 16.52 -1.28 -20.90
C VAL A 90 16.30 -2.77 -20.58
N ARG A 91 15.04 -3.21 -20.50
CA ARG A 91 14.72 -4.60 -20.13
C ARG A 91 15.19 -5.64 -21.13
N ALA A 92 15.15 -5.34 -22.43
CA ALA A 92 15.62 -6.27 -23.45
C ALA A 92 17.14 -6.49 -23.34
N GLU A 93 17.88 -5.41 -23.07
CA GLU A 93 19.33 -5.44 -22.87
C GLU A 93 19.71 -6.21 -21.60
N VAL A 94 19.09 -5.87 -20.45
CA VAL A 94 19.32 -6.57 -19.18
C VAL A 94 18.99 -8.06 -19.27
N LYS A 95 17.94 -8.40 -20.03
CA LYS A 95 17.59 -9.80 -20.27
C LYS A 95 18.68 -10.52 -21.08
N SER A 96 19.19 -9.90 -22.13
CA SER A 96 20.28 -10.43 -22.95
C SER A 96 21.58 -10.60 -22.14
N ASP A 97 21.92 -9.61 -21.30
CA ASP A 97 23.10 -9.67 -20.43
C ASP A 97 22.98 -10.80 -19.41
N LEU A 98 21.80 -10.97 -18.80
CA LEU A 98 21.53 -12.06 -17.87
C LEU A 98 21.50 -13.43 -18.56
N GLU A 99 21.02 -13.52 -19.80
CA GLU A 99 21.04 -14.76 -20.58
C GLU A 99 22.46 -15.14 -21.02
N LYS A 100 23.35 -14.18 -21.24
CA LYS A 100 24.78 -14.42 -21.52
C LYS A 100 25.58 -14.79 -20.26
N ALA A 101 25.24 -14.20 -19.13
CA ALA A 101 25.88 -14.48 -17.84
C ALA A 101 25.37 -15.79 -17.22
N ALA A 102 24.16 -16.22 -17.56
CA ALA A 102 23.65 -17.53 -17.20
C ALA A 102 24.32 -18.61 -18.05
N GLU A 103 24.93 -19.60 -17.41
CA GLU A 103 25.44 -20.80 -18.08
C GLU A 103 24.33 -21.46 -18.93
N GLU A 104 24.69 -21.98 -20.11
CA GLU A 104 23.77 -22.53 -21.11
C GLU A 104 22.78 -23.52 -20.47
N GLY A 105 21.53 -23.08 -20.27
CA GLY A 105 20.45 -23.89 -19.70
C GLY A 105 19.75 -23.30 -18.48
N VAL A 106 20.31 -22.28 -17.82
CA VAL A 106 19.65 -21.61 -16.69
C VAL A 106 18.73 -20.50 -17.19
N LYS A 107 17.42 -20.71 -17.07
CA LYS A 107 16.40 -19.74 -17.46
C LYS A 107 16.42 -18.52 -16.53
N VAL A 108 16.71 -17.34 -17.08
CA VAL A 108 16.64 -16.07 -16.35
C VAL A 108 15.26 -15.90 -15.73
N THR A 109 15.20 -15.79 -14.40
CA THR A 109 13.94 -15.61 -13.70
C THR A 109 13.46 -14.17 -13.83
N PRO A 110 12.14 -13.91 -13.92
CA PRO A 110 11.61 -12.55 -13.92
C PRO A 110 12.01 -11.74 -12.68
N GLN A 111 12.24 -12.41 -11.55
CA GLN A 111 12.71 -11.78 -10.31
C GLN A 111 14.14 -11.24 -10.47
N GLN A 112 15.07 -12.05 -10.99
CA GLN A 112 16.45 -11.60 -11.25
C GLN A 112 16.49 -10.40 -12.20
N LEU A 113 15.72 -10.46 -13.29
CA LEU A 113 15.61 -9.35 -14.22
C LEU A 113 15.08 -8.07 -13.56
N GLN A 114 14.08 -8.19 -12.67
CA GLN A 114 13.52 -7.03 -11.99
C GLN A 114 14.44 -6.46 -10.90
N THR A 115 15.23 -7.33 -10.24
CA THR A 115 16.29 -6.91 -9.32
C THR A 115 17.37 -6.13 -10.05
N GLU A 116 17.88 -6.64 -11.18
CA GLU A 116 18.89 -5.94 -11.99
C GLU A 116 18.39 -4.61 -12.56
N LEU A 117 17.15 -4.56 -13.05
CA LEU A 117 16.54 -3.30 -13.50
C LEU A 117 16.41 -2.28 -12.36
N GLY A 118 16.07 -2.75 -11.15
CA GLY A 118 16.03 -1.92 -9.95
C GLY A 118 17.41 -1.35 -9.61
N SER A 119 18.44 -2.20 -9.61
CA SER A 119 19.84 -1.82 -9.36
C SER A 119 20.34 -0.79 -10.38
N ARG A 120 20.12 -1.04 -11.67
CA ARG A 120 20.51 -0.10 -12.74
C ARG A 120 19.77 1.23 -12.63
N TRP A 121 18.49 1.23 -12.28
CA TRP A 121 17.74 2.47 -12.07
C TRP A 121 18.27 3.27 -10.87
N SER A 122 18.60 2.62 -9.75
CA SER A 122 19.18 3.30 -8.59
C SER A 122 20.61 3.79 -8.82
N ALA A 123 21.34 3.17 -9.76
CA ALA A 123 22.67 3.58 -10.14
C ALA A 123 22.70 4.78 -11.11
N LEU A 124 21.58 5.06 -11.80
CA LEU A 124 21.44 6.27 -12.61
C LEU A 124 21.49 7.52 -11.74
N SER A 125 22.16 8.55 -12.25
CA SER A 125 22.16 9.88 -11.63
C SER A 125 20.75 10.47 -11.59
N GLU A 126 20.52 11.43 -10.69
CA GLU A 126 19.22 12.12 -10.61
C GLU A 126 18.86 12.84 -11.91
N GLU A 127 19.86 13.31 -12.66
CA GLU A 127 19.72 13.96 -13.95
C GLU A 127 19.19 12.99 -15.02
N GLU A 128 19.76 11.79 -15.11
CA GLU A 128 19.29 10.75 -16.02
C GLU A 128 17.89 10.25 -15.64
N GLN A 129 17.65 10.04 -14.34
CA GLN A 129 16.32 9.72 -13.85
C GLN A 129 15.30 10.83 -14.16
N ALA A 130 15.72 12.10 -14.18
CA ALA A 130 14.87 13.23 -14.54
C ALA A 130 14.44 13.15 -16.01
N VAL A 131 15.33 12.78 -16.93
CA VAL A 131 14.99 12.54 -18.35
C VAL A 131 13.89 11.48 -18.49
N TYR A 132 13.95 10.40 -17.70
CA TYR A 132 12.89 9.38 -17.73
C TYR A 132 11.59 9.86 -17.08
N LYS A 133 11.67 10.69 -16.04
CA LYS A 133 10.49 11.31 -15.42
C LYS A 133 9.81 12.28 -16.39
N THR A 134 10.56 13.09 -17.14
CA THR A 134 9.99 14.00 -18.16
C THR A 134 9.35 13.22 -19.31
N LYS A 135 10.04 12.21 -19.86
CA LYS A 135 9.44 11.28 -20.85
C LYS A 135 8.14 10.66 -20.35
N ALA A 136 8.08 10.24 -19.09
CA ALA A 136 6.85 9.69 -18.50
C ALA A 136 5.74 10.74 -18.37
N THR A 137 6.06 11.99 -18.04
CA THR A 137 5.08 13.08 -18.01
C THR A 137 4.54 13.40 -19.40
N GLU A 138 5.39 13.38 -20.43
CA GLU A 138 4.99 13.58 -21.84
C GLU A 138 4.10 12.45 -22.35
N ILE A 139 4.44 11.19 -22.04
CA ILE A 139 3.59 10.04 -22.39
C ILE A 139 2.23 10.16 -21.70
N ASN A 140 2.20 10.62 -20.45
CA ASN A 140 0.95 10.79 -19.71
C ASN A 140 0.13 11.98 -20.19
N SER A 141 0.77 13.08 -20.60
CA SER A 141 0.08 14.24 -21.18
C SER A 141 -0.46 13.91 -22.57
N ALA A 142 0.31 13.22 -23.42
CA ALA A 142 -0.13 12.73 -24.73
C ALA A 142 -1.24 11.68 -24.61
N ALA A 143 -1.15 10.75 -23.66
CA ALA A 143 -2.24 9.81 -23.39
C ALA A 143 -3.50 10.52 -22.85
N SER A 144 -3.34 11.59 -22.07
CA SER A 144 -4.46 12.40 -21.60
C SER A 144 -5.09 13.24 -22.71
N SER A 145 -4.31 13.72 -23.69
CA SER A 145 -4.83 14.49 -24.82
C SER A 145 -5.56 13.61 -25.85
N LEU A 146 -5.06 12.40 -26.10
CA LEU A 146 -5.74 11.41 -26.95
C LEU A 146 -7.08 10.96 -26.37
N VAL A 147 -7.14 10.78 -25.04
CA VAL A 147 -8.40 10.48 -24.34
C VAL A 147 -9.37 11.68 -24.34
N ALA A 148 -8.87 12.91 -24.47
CA ALA A 148 -9.71 14.10 -24.62
C ALA A 148 -10.30 14.24 -26.04
N SER A 149 -9.59 13.80 -27.09
CA SER A 149 -10.11 13.85 -28.47
C SER A 149 -11.18 12.78 -28.78
N GLU A 150 -11.22 11.65 -28.06
CA GLU A 150 -12.26 10.62 -28.22
C GLU A 150 -13.51 10.86 -27.35
N ALA A 151 -13.52 11.89 -26.50
CA ALA A 151 -14.60 12.15 -25.54
C ALA A 151 -15.46 13.39 -25.84
N SER A 152 -15.37 13.96 -27.05
CA SER A 152 -16.18 15.12 -27.47
C SER A 152 -17.56 14.72 -28.01
N SER A 153 -18.41 14.16 -27.15
CA SER A 153 -19.85 14.37 -27.15
C SER A 153 -20.34 14.22 -25.72
N ASP A 154 -21.15 15.18 -25.29
CA ASP A 154 -21.80 15.40 -23.99
C ASP A 154 -21.05 16.20 -22.91
N GLU A 155 -21.79 17.21 -22.44
CA GLU A 155 -21.41 18.37 -21.66
C GLU A 155 -20.99 18.13 -20.20
N ASP A 156 -20.18 19.08 -19.73
CA ASP A 156 -20.18 19.76 -18.44
C ASP A 156 -20.81 19.09 -17.20
N ALA A 157 -19.96 18.70 -16.24
CA ALA A 157 -20.29 18.76 -14.80
C ALA A 157 -19.02 18.71 -13.91
N PRO A 158 -18.99 19.42 -12.75
CA PRO A 158 -17.82 19.55 -11.89
C PRO A 158 -17.52 18.26 -11.10
N LYS A 159 -16.25 17.80 -11.14
CA LYS A 159 -15.79 16.60 -10.40
C LYS A 159 -15.73 16.81 -8.89
N GLU A 160 -16.78 16.35 -8.20
CA GLU A 160 -16.78 16.05 -6.77
C GLU A 160 -15.76 14.93 -6.44
N LYS A 161 -14.74 15.25 -5.65
CA LYS A 161 -13.67 14.30 -5.26
C LYS A 161 -14.18 13.32 -4.20
N ALA A 162 -14.46 12.10 -4.64
CA ALA A 162 -14.87 10.98 -3.81
C ALA A 162 -13.87 10.66 -2.66
N LYS A 163 -14.45 10.61 -1.47
CA LYS A 163 -13.92 10.18 -0.17
C LYS A 163 -13.14 8.86 -0.27
N LYS A 164 -11.87 8.89 0.14
CA LYS A 164 -10.98 7.72 0.24
C LYS A 164 -11.17 7.09 1.62
N GLU A 165 -11.63 5.85 1.66
CA GLU A 165 -11.73 5.06 2.91
C GLU A 165 -10.35 4.80 3.54
N PRO A 166 -10.31 4.65 4.87
CA PRO A 166 -9.08 4.66 5.65
C PRO A 166 -8.40 3.30 5.58
N LYS A 167 -7.23 3.26 4.93
CA LYS A 167 -6.22 2.25 5.26
C LYS A 167 -5.49 2.77 6.49
N GLU A 168 -5.37 1.93 7.52
CA GLU A 168 -4.46 2.16 8.66
C GLU A 168 -3.08 2.54 8.12
N LYS A 169 -2.82 3.83 8.12
CA LYS A 169 -1.49 4.38 7.93
C LYS A 169 -1.00 4.60 9.33
N LYS A 170 0.13 3.98 9.67
CA LYS A 170 0.99 4.38 10.78
C LYS A 170 0.95 5.91 10.87
N SER A 171 0.66 6.46 12.06
CA SER A 171 0.58 7.90 12.30
C SER A 171 1.81 8.54 11.67
N LYS A 172 1.61 9.30 10.59
CA LYS A 172 2.72 10.02 9.99
C LYS A 172 3.09 11.10 10.99
N LYS A 173 4.36 11.08 11.42
CA LYS A 173 4.98 12.10 12.27
C LYS A 173 4.52 13.49 11.80
N PRO A 174 4.06 14.37 12.71
CA PRO A 174 3.55 15.68 12.34
C PRO A 174 4.62 16.47 11.59
N THR A 175 4.27 17.07 10.45
CA THR A 175 5.19 17.92 9.70
C THR A 175 5.35 19.28 10.40
N GLY A 176 6.43 20.03 10.13
CA GLY A 176 6.63 21.36 10.71
C GLY A 176 5.46 22.32 10.45
N TYR A 177 4.85 22.22 9.27
CA TYR A 177 3.61 22.93 8.95
C TYR A 177 2.44 22.56 9.88
N ARG A 178 2.29 21.28 10.24
CA ARG A 178 1.22 20.81 11.13
C ARG A 178 1.39 21.39 12.53
N LEU A 179 2.61 21.34 13.08
CA LEU A 179 2.95 21.91 14.37
C LEU A 179 2.73 23.42 14.41
N PHE A 180 3.17 24.11 13.35
CA PHE A 180 2.93 25.54 13.23
C PHE A 180 1.44 25.86 13.23
N VAL A 181 0.65 25.24 12.34
CA VAL A 181 -0.79 25.50 12.25
C VAL A 181 -1.48 25.21 13.57
N ASP A 182 -1.13 24.11 14.26
CA ASP A 182 -1.73 23.78 15.55
C ASP A 182 -1.38 24.81 16.64
N SER A 183 -0.19 25.42 16.61
CA SER A 183 0.20 26.48 17.57
C SER A 183 -0.53 27.81 17.35
N ILE A 184 -0.82 28.20 16.10
CA ILE A 184 -1.51 29.46 15.78
C ILE A 184 -3.04 29.30 15.69
N ARG A 185 -3.54 28.06 15.63
CA ARG A 185 -4.96 27.73 15.54
C ARG A 185 -5.82 28.34 16.66
N PRO A 186 -5.43 28.31 17.95
CA PRO A 186 -6.22 28.96 19.00
C PRO A 186 -6.38 30.47 18.74
N GLY A 187 -5.29 31.16 18.39
CA GLY A 187 -5.34 32.59 18.09
C GLY A 187 -6.10 32.95 16.80
N ILE A 188 -6.16 32.07 15.80
CA ILE A 188 -7.04 32.26 14.63
C ILE A 188 -8.50 32.04 15.03
N LYS A 189 -8.77 31.02 15.85
CA LYS A 189 -10.12 30.69 16.31
C LYS A 189 -10.72 31.84 17.13
N GLU A 190 -9.95 32.43 18.04
CA GLU A 190 -10.39 33.60 18.82
C GLU A 190 -10.71 34.80 17.93
N LYS A 191 -9.87 35.10 16.93
CA LYS A 191 -10.13 36.18 15.98
C LYS A 191 -11.40 35.92 15.16
N MET A 192 -11.59 34.70 14.67
CA MET A 192 -12.81 34.34 13.93
C MET A 192 -14.07 34.43 14.79
N ILE A 193 -14.00 34.07 16.09
CA ILE A 193 -15.13 34.24 17.02
C ILE A 193 -15.41 35.73 17.28
N ALA A 194 -14.35 36.54 17.45
CA ALA A 194 -14.48 37.98 17.66
C ALA A 194 -15.09 38.71 16.45
N ASP A 195 -14.72 38.28 15.24
CA ASP A 195 -15.25 38.82 13.98
C ASP A 195 -16.67 38.30 13.66
N GLY A 196 -17.29 37.50 14.54
CA GLY A 196 -18.62 36.91 14.34
C GLY A 196 -18.67 35.86 13.23
N GLU A 197 -17.51 35.40 12.75
CA GLU A 197 -17.40 34.44 11.67
C GLU A 197 -17.51 33.01 12.19
N LYS A 198 -18.21 32.15 11.45
CA LYS A 198 -18.38 30.75 11.83
C LYS A 198 -17.04 30.02 11.76
N VAL A 199 -16.54 29.58 12.92
CA VAL A 199 -15.31 28.78 13.03
C VAL A 199 -15.49 27.43 12.35
N THR A 200 -15.09 27.34 11.08
CA THR A 200 -15.05 26.07 10.35
C THR A 200 -13.62 25.54 10.26
N GLY A 201 -13.47 24.21 10.33
CA GLY A 201 -12.17 23.55 10.17
C GLY A 201 -11.41 23.97 8.90
N PRO A 202 -12.07 24.04 7.72
CA PRO A 202 -11.45 24.53 6.49
C PRO A 202 -10.99 26.00 6.58
N ALA A 203 -11.76 26.88 7.20
CA ALA A 203 -11.39 28.30 7.33
C ALA A 203 -10.16 28.49 8.23
N LEU A 204 -10.10 27.76 9.36
CA LEU A 204 -8.93 27.74 10.24
C LEU A 204 -7.66 27.25 9.51
N LEU A 205 -7.78 26.16 8.73
CA LEU A 205 -6.66 25.62 7.96
C LEU A 205 -6.23 26.57 6.83
N SER A 206 -7.17 27.23 6.17
CA SER A 206 -6.89 28.22 5.13
C SER A 206 -6.15 29.45 5.69
N ALA A 207 -6.62 29.98 6.82
CA ALA A 207 -5.94 31.07 7.52
C ALA A 207 -4.56 30.66 8.04
N GLY A 208 -4.40 29.42 8.52
CA GLY A 208 -3.11 28.84 8.89
C GLY A 208 -2.15 28.74 7.69
N ALA A 209 -2.64 28.30 6.53
CA ALA A 209 -1.87 28.23 5.29
C ALA A 209 -1.41 29.63 4.82
N ALA A 210 -2.29 30.63 4.91
CA ALA A 210 -1.95 32.01 4.56
C ALA A 210 -0.86 32.58 5.48
N LYS A 211 -0.89 32.28 6.77
CA LYS A 211 0.19 32.66 7.70
C LYS A 211 1.49 31.90 7.45
N TRP A 212 1.42 30.60 7.11
CA TRP A 212 2.60 29.82 6.75
C TRP A 212 3.30 30.31 5.48
N LYS A 213 2.52 30.75 4.47
CA LYS A 213 3.09 31.35 3.26
C LYS A 213 3.80 32.67 3.51
N LYS A 214 3.40 33.41 4.55
CA LYS A 214 4.02 34.68 4.96
C LYS A 214 5.29 34.49 5.79
N LEU A 215 5.52 33.31 6.36
CA LEU A 215 6.76 32.99 7.04
C LEU A 215 7.92 32.91 6.06
N THR A 216 9.07 33.41 6.47
CA THR A 216 10.34 33.22 5.78
C THR A 216 10.80 31.78 5.88
N ASP A 217 11.66 31.35 4.96
CA ASP A 217 12.15 29.96 4.95
C ASP A 217 13.00 29.64 6.19
N ALA A 218 13.65 30.65 6.80
CA ALA A 218 14.34 30.52 8.08
C ALA A 218 13.37 30.21 9.23
N GLU A 219 12.22 30.87 9.29
CA GLU A 219 11.21 30.59 10.33
C GLU A 219 10.54 29.23 10.10
N LYS A 220 10.27 28.86 8.84
CA LYS A 220 9.77 27.52 8.50
C LYS A 220 10.77 26.42 8.89
N ALA A 221 12.08 26.69 8.78
CA ALA A 221 13.12 25.76 9.18
C ALA A 221 13.06 25.44 10.67
N VAL A 222 12.82 26.44 11.55
CA VAL A 222 12.63 26.22 13.00
C VAL A 222 11.49 25.24 13.27
N TRP A 223 10.38 25.35 12.54
CA TRP A 223 9.24 24.44 12.69
C TRP A 223 9.51 23.04 12.12
N ASN A 224 10.30 22.94 11.04
CA ASN A 224 10.69 21.65 10.46
C ASN A 224 11.72 20.92 11.34
N GLU A 225 12.67 21.64 11.93
CA GLU A 225 13.60 21.12 12.93
C GLU A 225 12.85 20.64 14.17
N LYS A 226 11.89 21.43 14.67
CA LYS A 226 11.03 21.01 15.79
C LYS A 226 10.20 19.76 15.48
N ALA A 227 9.70 19.64 14.25
CA ALA A 227 9.02 18.43 13.81
C ALA A 227 9.96 17.23 13.68
N LYS A 228 11.23 17.45 13.37
CA LYS A 228 12.25 16.40 13.32
C LYS A 228 12.62 15.92 14.72
N SER A 229 12.87 16.86 15.65
CA SER A 229 13.23 16.57 17.05
C SER A 229 12.10 15.89 17.82
N ASP A 230 10.85 16.36 17.69
CA ASP A 230 9.70 15.71 18.34
C ASP A 230 9.55 14.27 17.82
N SER A 231 9.88 14.05 16.55
CA SER A 231 9.87 12.73 15.95
C SER A 231 11.02 11.81 16.39
N GLU A 232 12.12 12.36 16.88
CA GLU A 232 13.24 11.61 17.48
C GLU A 232 12.95 11.30 18.96
N SER A 233 12.31 12.22 19.70
CA SER A 233 11.97 12.03 21.11
C SER A 233 10.88 10.97 21.37
N GLU A 234 9.89 10.82 20.48
CA GLU A 234 8.87 9.77 20.59
C GLU A 234 9.37 8.37 20.13
N GLY A 235 10.59 8.29 19.55
CA GLY A 235 11.22 7.03 19.16
C GLY A 235 11.94 6.30 20.31
N ASP A 236 12.19 6.99 21.42
CA ASP A 236 13.02 6.52 22.54
C ASP A 236 12.22 6.30 23.84
N SER A 237 10.89 6.17 23.74
CA SER A 237 9.99 5.82 24.86
C SER A 237 9.39 4.41 24.73
N SER A 238 9.91 3.58 23.82
CA SER A 238 9.48 2.17 23.67
C SER A 238 10.61 1.17 23.94
N ALA A 239 11.67 1.60 24.63
CA ALA A 239 12.74 0.76 25.13
C ALA A 239 13.02 1.06 26.60
N GLU A 240 12.02 0.87 27.46
CA GLU A 240 12.21 0.51 28.87
C GLU A 240 11.08 -0.42 29.33
#